data_AF-A0A1V4L083-F1
#
_entry.id   AF-A0A1V4L083-F1
#
_cell.length_a   1.000
_cell.length_b   1.000
_cell.length_c   1.000
_cell.angle_alpha   90.00
_cell.angle_beta   90.00
_cell.angle_gamma   90.00
#
_symmetry.space_group_name_H-M   'P 1'
#
loop_
_entity.id
_entity.type
_entity.pdbx_description
1 polymer ?
#
loop_
_entity_poly.entity_id
_entity_poly.type
_entity_poly.pdbx_seq_one_letter_code
_entity_poly.pdbx_strand_id
1 'polypeptide(L)'
;MGTRGPWELWGDCSWVKELQLEIFHLVMYRNYQRKNDMDEPPPLDYGSGDDDPKSEKRGGTGGDPLFGGMEERFYRYGIKPEWMTVHRIINHSVDRKGQYHYLVKWRDLPYDQATWEDDEMPIPDYDLHKMAYWRHR
;
A
#
# COMPACT_ATOMS: atom_id res chain seq x y z
N MET A 1 17.28 -10.15 3.68
CA MET A 1 16.53 -9.11 4.40
C MET A 1 15.66 -8.41 3.39
N GLY A 2 14.48 -8.99 3.11
CA GLY A 2 13.48 -8.32 2.27
C GLY A 2 12.64 -7.45 3.18
N THR A 3 12.62 -6.15 2.94
CA THR A 3 11.61 -5.26 3.52
C THR A 3 10.28 -5.65 2.88
N ARG A 4 9.31 -6.09 3.69
CA ARG A 4 7.95 -6.37 3.22
C ARG A 4 7.41 -5.16 2.48
N GLY A 5 6.78 -5.38 1.33
CA GLY A 5 6.28 -4.28 0.53
C GLY A 5 4.95 -3.72 1.01
N PRO A 6 4.52 -2.50 0.60
CA PRO A 6 3.25 -1.92 0.97
C PRO A 6 2.07 -2.84 0.71
N TRP A 7 2.11 -3.70 -0.31
CA TRP A 7 1.06 -4.69 -0.52
C TRP A 7 1.06 -5.80 0.52
N GLU A 8 2.22 -6.34 0.88
CA GLU A 8 2.32 -7.28 2.00
C GLU A 8 2.01 -6.62 3.34
N LEU A 9 2.51 -5.40 3.57
CA LEU A 9 2.35 -4.63 4.80
C LEU A 9 0.89 -4.21 5.03
N TRP A 10 0.20 -3.77 3.97
CA TRP A 10 -1.18 -3.32 4.07
C TRP A 10 -2.15 -4.48 3.91
N GLY A 11 -1.82 -5.47 3.08
CA GLY A 11 -2.55 -6.74 3.01
C GLY A 11 -2.58 -7.49 4.35
N ASP A 12 -1.49 -7.45 5.11
CA ASP A 12 -1.40 -7.99 6.48
C ASP A 12 -1.87 -7.00 7.57
N CYS A 13 -2.35 -5.81 7.20
CA CYS A 13 -2.81 -4.84 8.18
C CYS A 13 -3.98 -5.42 8.96
N SER A 14 -3.78 -5.53 10.27
CA SER A 14 -4.72 -6.20 11.18
C SER A 14 -5.03 -5.30 12.37
N TRP A 15 -6.23 -5.50 12.92
CA TRP A 15 -6.66 -4.80 14.12
C TRP A 15 -5.93 -5.36 15.34
N VAL A 16 -5.28 -4.47 16.09
CA VAL A 16 -4.57 -4.80 17.33
C VAL A 16 -5.32 -4.18 18.50
N LYS A 17 -5.46 -4.92 19.60
CA LYS A 17 -6.12 -4.40 20.81
C LYS A 17 -5.19 -3.43 21.55
N GLU A 18 -5.77 -2.44 22.21
CA GLU A 18 -5.04 -1.45 23.02
C GLU A 18 -4.05 -2.10 24.01
N LEU A 19 -4.48 -3.14 24.73
CA LEU A 19 -3.63 -3.86 25.68
C LEU A 19 -2.33 -4.42 25.04
N GLN A 20 -2.38 -4.83 23.76
CA GLN A 20 -1.18 -5.31 23.06
C GLN A 20 -0.23 -4.16 22.72
N LEU A 21 -0.76 -2.98 22.38
CA LEU A 21 0.05 -1.77 22.16
C LEU A 21 0.69 -1.27 23.45
N GLU A 22 -0.01 -1.34 24.57
CA GLU A 22 0.51 -0.98 25.90
C GLU A 22 1.64 -1.90 26.35
N ILE A 23 1.54 -3.21 26.09
CA ILE A 23 2.55 -4.20 26.52
C ILE A 23 3.78 -4.18 25.62
N PHE A 24 3.61 -4.17 24.29
CA PHE A 24 4.71 -4.39 23.35
C PHE A 24 5.26 -3.11 22.69
N HIS A 25 4.47 -2.03 22.63
CA HIS A 25 4.82 -0.81 21.88
C HIS A 25 4.60 0.47 22.70
N LEU A 26 4.76 0.40 24.03
CA LEU A 26 4.41 1.44 24.99
C LEU A 26 4.92 2.85 24.64
N VAL A 27 6.16 2.96 24.15
CA VAL A 27 6.76 4.27 23.81
C VAL A 27 6.07 4.89 22.59
N MET A 28 5.79 4.09 21.56
CA MET A 28 5.06 4.54 20.38
C MET A 28 3.61 4.88 20.72
N TYR A 29 2.96 4.02 21.51
CA TYR A 29 1.58 4.21 21.94
C TYR A 29 1.40 5.49 22.77
N ARG A 30 2.29 5.75 23.75
CA ARG A 30 2.27 7.01 24.54
C ARG A 30 2.52 8.26 23.72
N ASN A 31 3.34 8.18 22.68
CA ASN A 31 3.55 9.32 21.78
C ASN A 31 2.33 9.55 20.88
N TYR A 32 1.62 8.49 20.50
CA TYR A 32 0.37 8.56 19.75
C TYR A 32 -0.75 9.20 20.58
N GLN A 33 -0.97 8.75 21.83
CA GLN A 33 -1.97 9.32 22.74
C GLN A 33 -1.72 10.80 23.07
N ARG A 34 -0.46 11.25 23.08
CA ARG A 34 -0.13 12.67 23.30
C ARG A 34 -0.46 13.58 22.12
N LYS A 35 -0.61 13.01 20.92
CA LYS A 35 -0.83 13.76 19.67
C LYS A 35 -2.24 13.63 19.12
N ASN A 36 -3.04 12.71 19.66
CA ASN A 36 -4.38 12.42 19.18
C ASN A 36 -5.34 12.45 20.36
N ASP A 37 -6.54 13.00 20.13
CA ASP A 37 -7.63 12.90 21.08
C ASP A 37 -8.08 11.43 21.17
N MET A 38 -8.11 10.88 22.38
CA MET A 38 -8.48 9.49 22.63
C MET A 38 -9.96 9.34 23.00
N ASP A 39 -10.66 10.44 23.31
CA ASP A 39 -12.09 10.46 23.62
C ASP A 39 -12.94 10.61 22.35
N GLU A 40 -12.42 11.31 21.34
CA GLU A 40 -13.07 11.46 20.02
C GLU A 40 -12.23 10.75 18.93
N PRO A 41 -12.70 9.59 18.40
CA PRO A 41 -11.97 8.90 17.36
C PRO A 41 -11.90 9.76 16.09
N PRO A 42 -10.75 9.80 15.39
CA PRO A 42 -10.60 10.60 14.18
C PRO A 42 -11.66 10.20 13.15
N PRO A 43 -12.25 11.18 12.42
CA PRO A 43 -13.20 10.90 11.36
C PRO A 43 -12.62 9.93 10.34
N LEU A 44 -13.46 9.00 9.86
CA LEU A 44 -13.09 7.98 8.88
C LEU A 44 -12.66 8.55 7.52
N ASP A 45 -12.77 9.86 7.32
CA ASP A 45 -12.39 10.57 6.10
C ASP A 45 -10.98 11.18 6.17
N TYR A 46 -10.02 10.44 6.75
CA TYR A 46 -8.61 10.84 6.77
C TYR A 46 -7.95 10.77 5.37
N GLY A 47 -8.72 10.63 4.28
CA GLY A 47 -8.22 10.35 2.93
C GLY A 47 -8.53 11.40 1.87
N SER A 48 -9.58 12.21 2.03
CA SER A 48 -10.02 13.16 0.99
C SER A 48 -9.65 14.62 1.31
N GLY A 49 -8.40 14.87 1.67
CA GLY A 49 -7.87 16.21 1.91
C GLY A 49 -7.47 17.01 0.66
N ASP A 50 -7.72 16.49 -0.55
CA ASP A 50 -7.54 17.23 -1.81
C ASP A 50 -8.82 17.15 -2.63
N ASP A 51 -9.61 18.22 -2.60
CA ASP A 51 -10.57 18.55 -3.65
C ASP A 51 -9.78 18.84 -4.96
N ASP A 52 -9.31 17.80 -5.63
CA ASP A 52 -8.88 17.90 -7.03
C ASP A 52 -10.01 17.35 -7.92
N PRO A 53 -10.85 18.21 -8.53
CA PRO A 53 -11.98 17.81 -9.38
C PRO A 53 -11.55 17.14 -10.71
N LYS A 54 -10.28 16.75 -10.84
CA LYS A 54 -9.71 16.04 -11.99
C LYS A 54 -9.47 14.55 -11.76
N SER A 55 -9.58 14.04 -10.53
CA SER A 55 -9.39 12.59 -10.26
C SER A 55 -10.59 11.75 -10.73
N GLU A 56 -11.79 12.34 -10.80
CA GLU A 56 -13.03 11.66 -11.24
C GLU A 56 -12.94 11.08 -12.65
N LYS A 57 -12.03 11.58 -13.51
CA LYS A 57 -11.93 11.12 -14.90
C LYS A 57 -11.01 9.92 -15.12
N ARG A 58 -10.31 9.43 -14.10
CA ARG A 58 -9.51 8.19 -14.18
C ARG A 58 -10.10 7.02 -13.38
N GLY A 59 -11.08 7.27 -12.52
CA GLY A 59 -11.93 6.23 -11.90
C GLY A 59 -12.96 5.61 -12.84
N GLY A 60 -13.00 6.04 -14.10
CA GLY A 60 -14.00 5.65 -15.11
C GLY A 60 -13.55 4.58 -16.11
N THR A 61 -12.67 3.66 -15.72
CA THR A 61 -12.40 2.45 -16.53
C THR A 61 -12.61 1.21 -15.68
N GLY A 62 -13.87 0.74 -15.69
CA GLY A 62 -14.25 -0.59 -15.24
C GLY A 62 -14.45 -0.71 -13.73
N GLY A 63 -15.72 -0.76 -13.33
CA GLY A 63 -16.11 -1.34 -12.05
C GLY A 63 -15.63 -2.79 -11.96
N ASP A 64 -14.42 -2.97 -11.47
CA ASP A 64 -13.86 -4.26 -11.10
C ASP A 64 -14.29 -4.54 -9.65
N PRO A 65 -15.01 -5.65 -9.36
CA PRO A 65 -15.34 -6.08 -8.00
C PRO A 65 -14.15 -6.11 -7.04
N LEU A 66 -12.92 -6.20 -7.57
CA LEU A 66 -11.69 -6.13 -6.79
C LEU A 66 -11.47 -4.74 -6.15
N PHE A 67 -11.89 -3.66 -6.82
CA PHE A 67 -11.73 -2.28 -6.35
C PHE A 67 -12.62 -1.96 -5.15
N GLY A 68 -13.90 -2.38 -5.19
CA GLY A 68 -14.83 -2.21 -4.07
C GLY A 68 -14.41 -2.97 -2.80
N GLY A 69 -13.79 -4.15 -2.98
CA GLY A 69 -13.22 -4.91 -1.86
C GLY A 69 -11.93 -4.33 -1.28
N MET A 70 -11.21 -3.48 -2.01
CA MET A 70 -10.02 -2.77 -1.52
C MET A 70 -10.41 -1.47 -0.81
N GLU A 71 -11.46 -0.79 -1.27
CA GLU A 71 -11.99 0.42 -0.65
C GLU A 71 -12.50 0.17 0.78
N GLU A 72 -13.30 -0.87 0.98
CA GLU A 72 -13.84 -1.24 2.29
C GLU A 72 -12.75 -1.72 3.26
N ARG A 73 -11.68 -2.37 2.75
CA ARG A 73 -10.62 -2.96 3.58
C ARG A 73 -9.47 -2.01 3.91
N PHE A 74 -9.11 -1.12 3.01
CA PHE A 74 -7.89 -0.31 3.14
C PHE A 74 -8.17 1.19 3.01
N TYR A 75 -8.92 1.63 1.99
CA TYR A 75 -9.03 3.06 1.69
C TYR A 75 -9.80 3.84 2.77
N ARG A 76 -10.77 3.19 3.43
CA ARG A 76 -11.51 3.74 4.58
C ARG A 76 -10.64 4.08 5.80
N TYR A 77 -9.41 3.58 5.86
CA TYR A 77 -8.50 3.80 6.98
C TYR A 77 -7.34 4.75 6.64
N GLY A 78 -7.49 5.55 5.57
CA GLY A 78 -6.52 6.57 5.17
C GLY A 78 -5.41 6.05 4.26
N ILE A 79 -5.54 4.83 3.72
CA ILE A 79 -4.64 4.31 2.68
C ILE A 79 -5.08 4.85 1.33
N LYS A 80 -4.23 5.63 0.67
CA LYS A 80 -4.55 6.14 -0.68
C LYS A 80 -4.45 5.02 -1.73
N PRO A 81 -5.43 4.88 -2.65
CA PRO A 81 -5.37 3.88 -3.73
C PRO A 81 -4.13 4.02 -4.61
N GLU A 82 -3.63 5.24 -4.77
CA GLU A 82 -2.40 5.53 -5.50
C GLU A 82 -1.20 4.82 -4.88
N TRP A 83 -1.12 4.75 -3.55
CA TRP A 83 0.01 4.10 -2.88
C TRP A 83 0.03 2.58 -3.04
N MET A 84 -1.11 1.99 -3.41
CA MET A 84 -1.20 0.58 -3.81
C MET A 84 -0.97 0.42 -5.32
N THR A 85 -1.06 1.48 -6.12
CA THR A 85 -0.88 1.34 -7.57
C THR A 85 0.60 1.30 -7.94
N VAL A 86 1.01 0.32 -8.77
CA VAL A 86 2.35 0.27 -9.34
C VAL A 86 2.59 1.51 -10.21
N HIS A 87 3.69 2.23 -9.98
CA HIS A 87 4.16 3.26 -10.90
C HIS A 87 5.14 2.70 -11.94
N ARG A 88 6.11 1.88 -11.50
CA ARG A 88 7.03 1.13 -12.39
C ARG A 88 7.85 0.11 -11.61
N ILE A 89 8.40 -0.86 -12.32
CA ILE A 89 9.43 -1.76 -11.82
C ILE A 89 10.80 -1.13 -12.06
N ILE A 90 11.62 -1.04 -11.01
CA ILE A 90 12.96 -0.46 -11.06
C ILE A 90 14.01 -1.54 -11.33
N ASN A 91 13.87 -2.70 -10.70
CA ASN A 91 14.86 -3.76 -10.75
C ASN A 91 14.22 -5.15 -10.62
N HIS A 92 14.99 -6.20 -10.92
CA HIS A 92 14.62 -7.58 -10.63
C HIS A 92 15.79 -8.30 -9.94
N SER A 93 15.47 -9.33 -9.17
CA SER A 93 16.40 -10.24 -8.52
C SER A 93 15.87 -11.66 -8.67
N VAL A 94 16.76 -12.64 -8.80
CA VAL A 94 16.37 -14.05 -8.90
C VAL A 94 16.89 -14.76 -7.65
N ASP A 95 16.01 -15.38 -6.89
CA ASP A 95 16.42 -16.16 -5.72
C ASP A 95 17.05 -17.50 -6.15
N ARG A 96 17.73 -18.18 -5.23
CA ARG A 96 18.39 -19.48 -5.46
C ARG A 96 17.43 -20.57 -5.96
N LYS A 97 16.13 -20.41 -5.68
CA LYS A 97 15.05 -21.29 -6.13
C LYS A 97 14.55 -20.98 -7.55
N GLY A 98 15.10 -19.96 -8.21
CA GLY A 98 14.67 -19.51 -9.53
C GLY A 98 13.42 -18.61 -9.52
N GLN A 99 12.98 -18.16 -8.34
CA GLN A 99 11.86 -17.23 -8.21
C GLN A 99 12.31 -15.81 -8.52
N TYR A 100 11.51 -15.09 -9.31
CA TYR A 100 11.74 -13.70 -9.65
C TYR A 100 11.13 -12.80 -8.59
N HIS A 101 11.91 -11.84 -8.12
CA HIS A 101 11.44 -10.75 -7.28
C HIS A 101 11.65 -9.44 -8.03
N TYR A 102 10.66 -8.58 -8.01
CA TYR A 102 10.73 -7.28 -8.67
C TYR A 102 10.74 -6.16 -7.63
N LEU A 103 11.63 -5.19 -7.81
CA LEU A 103 11.64 -3.98 -7.00
C LEU A 103 10.63 -2.99 -7.61
N VAL A 104 9.50 -2.84 -6.92
CA VAL A 104 8.36 -2.05 -7.35
C VAL A 104 8.40 -0.67 -6.72
N LYS A 105 8.24 0.35 -7.57
CA LYS A 105 8.00 1.74 -7.15
C LYS A 105 6.51 2.01 -7.19
N TRP A 106 5.94 2.41 -6.06
CA TRP A 106 4.53 2.75 -5.90
C TRP A 106 4.21 4.16 -6.36
N ARG A 107 2.98 4.42 -6.81
CA ARG A 107 2.55 5.77 -7.18
C ARG A 107 2.44 6.64 -5.92
N ASP A 108 2.82 7.90 -6.07
CA ASP A 108 2.88 8.92 -5.00
C ASP A 108 3.69 8.61 -3.74
N LEU A 109 4.41 7.49 -3.73
CA LEU A 109 5.44 7.20 -2.74
C LEU A 109 6.84 7.51 -3.29
N PRO A 110 7.76 7.95 -2.42
CA PRO A 110 9.16 8.16 -2.75
C PRO A 110 9.91 6.85 -3.00
N TYR A 111 11.10 6.93 -3.63
CA TYR A 111 11.87 5.76 -4.07
C TYR A 111 12.44 4.91 -2.92
N ASP A 112 12.65 5.52 -1.76
CA ASP A 112 13.06 4.86 -0.52
C ASP A 112 11.95 3.95 0.06
N GLN A 113 10.71 4.12 -0.37
CA GLN A 113 9.58 3.25 -0.05
C GLN A 113 9.29 2.23 -1.16
N ALA A 114 10.20 2.07 -2.15
CA ALA A 114 10.11 0.99 -3.12
C ALA A 114 10.42 -0.35 -2.45
N THR A 115 9.70 -1.40 -2.86
CA THR A 115 9.75 -2.69 -2.18
C THR A 115 9.81 -3.86 -3.12
N TRP A 116 10.33 -4.98 -2.61
CA TRP A 116 10.47 -6.20 -3.37
C TRP A 116 9.19 -7.00 -3.28
N GLU A 117 8.58 -7.26 -4.42
CA GLU A 117 7.38 -8.08 -4.55
C GLU A 117 7.72 -9.38 -5.31
N ASP A 118 7.03 -10.46 -4.97
CA ASP A 118 7.11 -11.72 -5.73
C ASP A 118 6.46 -11.56 -7.12
N ASP A 119 6.80 -12.45 -8.05
CA ASP A 119 6.24 -12.50 -9.40
C ASP A 119 4.75 -12.87 -9.39
N GLU A 120 4.34 -13.71 -8.44
CA GLU A 120 2.99 -14.27 -8.30
C GLU A 120 2.03 -13.38 -7.47
N MET A 121 2.46 -12.18 -7.07
CA MET A 121 1.62 -11.31 -6.26
C MET A 121 0.37 -10.84 -7.03
N PRO A 122 -0.83 -10.86 -6.42
CA PRO A 122 -2.09 -10.47 -7.07
C PRO A 122 -2.27 -8.94 -7.13
N ILE A 123 -1.25 -8.24 -7.64
CA ILE A 123 -1.26 -6.78 -7.79
C ILE A 123 -1.92 -6.43 -9.13
N PRO A 124 -2.86 -5.47 -9.17
CA PRO A 124 -3.48 -5.02 -10.41
C PRO A 124 -2.44 -4.55 -11.45
N ASP A 125 -2.66 -4.92 -12.71
CA ASP A 125 -1.81 -4.57 -13.86
C ASP A 125 -0.32 -4.95 -13.73
N TYR A 126 0.02 -5.88 -12.82
CA TYR A 126 1.41 -6.18 -12.53
C TYR A 126 2.15 -6.81 -13.72
N ASP A 127 1.48 -7.72 -14.45
CA ASP A 127 2.03 -8.32 -15.67
C ASP A 127 2.34 -7.28 -16.76
N LEU A 128 1.49 -6.25 -16.90
CA LEU A 128 1.73 -5.17 -17.85
C LEU A 128 3.00 -4.39 -17.51
N HIS A 129 3.22 -4.12 -16.22
CA HIS A 129 4.42 -3.45 -15.74
C HIS A 129 5.68 -4.32 -15.89
N LYS A 130 5.57 -5.64 -15.67
CA LYS A 130 6.65 -6.61 -15.94
C LYS A 130 7.02 -6.61 -17.42
N MET A 131 6.05 -6.70 -18.32
CA MET A 131 6.28 -6.63 -19.77
C MET A 131 6.94 -5.31 -20.18
N ALA A 132 6.48 -4.18 -19.63
CA ALA A 132 7.06 -2.88 -19.90
C ALA A 132 8.53 -2.78 -19.43
N TYR A 133 8.84 -3.36 -18.27
CA TYR A 133 10.20 -3.43 -17.74
C TYR A 133 11.14 -4.23 -18.66
N TRP A 134 10.72 -5.43 -19.06
CA TRP A 134 11.53 -6.30 -19.94
C TRP A 134 11.67 -5.76 -21.36
N ARG A 135 10.68 -5.02 -21.87
CA ARG A 135 10.78 -4.39 -23.20
C ARG A 135 11.87 -3.31 -23.28
N HIS A 136 12.14 -2.61 -22.17
CA HIS A 136 13.08 -1.49 -22.14
C HIS A 136 14.48 -1.90 -21.63
N ARG A 137 14.78 -3.20 -21.61
CA ARG A 137 16.04 -3.75 -21.10
C ARG A 137 16.78 -4.52 -22.18
#